data_AF-A0A0C2FL04-F1
#
_entry.id   AF-A0A0C2FL04-F1
#
_cell.length_a   1.000
_cell.length_b   1.000
_cell.length_c   1.000
_cell.angle_alpha   90.00
_cell.angle_beta   90.00
_cell.angle_gamma   90.00
#
_symmetry.space_group_name_H-M   'P 1'
#
loop_
_entity.id
_entity.type
_entity.pdbx_description
1 polymer ?
#
loop_
_entity_poly.entity_id
_entity_poly.type
_entity_poly.pdbx_seq_one_letter_code
_entity_poly.pdbx_strand_id
1 'polypeptide(L)'
;ACANPHFQVSGVGAYVKPITPVYDGDTSFALGFLNRNNKANEVEFKLKNMGLVNPRGYVVKDLWNNSPAMQLYPDHALRIIVPSTGAAMFRAELIKPNRFVEKNQMLDLLTNRVPAGF
;
A
#
# COMPACT_ATOMS: atom_id res chain seq x y z
N ALA A 1 -8.11 1.36 24.75
CA ALA A 1 -8.60 0.27 23.88
C ALA A 1 -7.41 -0.27 23.09
N CYS A 2 -6.95 -1.47 23.44
CA CYS A 2 -5.77 -2.08 22.83
C CYS A 2 -6.15 -2.55 21.42
N ALA A 3 -5.43 -2.06 20.39
CA ALA A 3 -5.74 -2.35 19.00
C ALA A 3 -5.82 -3.87 18.76
N ASN A 4 -6.97 -4.35 18.30
CA ASN A 4 -7.10 -5.70 17.78
C ASN A 4 -6.51 -5.75 16.36
N PRO A 5 -5.76 -6.80 16.00
CA PRO A 5 -5.29 -6.96 14.65
C PRO A 5 -6.49 -7.17 13.71
N HIS A 6 -6.48 -6.47 12.58
CA HIS A 6 -7.53 -6.62 11.57
C HIS A 6 -7.40 -7.93 10.79
N PHE A 7 -6.19 -8.49 10.69
CA PHE A 7 -5.90 -9.73 9.99
C PHE A 7 -4.90 -10.58 10.78
N GLN A 8 -5.02 -11.91 10.70
CA GLN A 8 -4.10 -12.83 11.35
C GLN A 8 -3.70 -13.95 10.41
N VAL A 9 -2.40 -14.24 10.31
CA VAL A 9 -1.84 -15.37 9.54
C VAL A 9 -0.78 -16.03 10.41
N SER A 10 -0.93 -17.34 10.67
CA SER A 10 0.05 -18.12 11.45
C SER A 10 0.38 -17.52 12.84
N GLY A 11 -0.58 -16.84 13.49
CA GLY A 11 -0.38 -16.15 14.77
C GLY A 11 0.39 -14.83 14.68
N VAL A 12 0.68 -14.34 13.47
CA VAL A 12 1.15 -12.98 13.20
C VAL A 12 -0.06 -12.09 12.96
N GLY A 13 -0.23 -11.07 13.80
CA GLY A 13 -1.28 -10.06 13.64
C GLY A 13 -0.82 -8.92 12.73
N ALA A 14 -1.67 -8.53 11.78
CA ALA A 14 -1.45 -7.37 10.91
C ALA A 14 -2.34 -6.20 11.35
N TYR A 15 -1.75 -5.01 11.32
CA TYR A 15 -2.32 -3.74 11.71
C TYR A 15 -2.13 -2.74 10.57
N VAL A 16 -3.21 -2.05 10.20
CA VAL A 16 -3.22 -1.08 9.10
C VAL A 16 -3.76 0.23 9.64
N LYS A 17 -3.02 1.32 9.44
CA LYS A 17 -3.43 2.66 9.89
C LYS A 17 -3.27 3.68 8.76
N PRO A 18 -4.31 4.43 8.38
CA PRO A 18 -4.20 5.56 7.47
C PRO A 18 -3.21 6.62 8.00
N ILE A 19 -2.40 7.19 7.10
CA ILE A 19 -1.40 8.23 7.39
C ILE A 19 -1.30 9.25 6.24
N THR A 20 -0.56 10.33 6.48
CA THR A 20 -0.21 11.30 5.45
C THR A 20 1.04 10.87 4.64
N PRO A 21 1.14 11.24 3.35
CA PRO A 21 0.24 12.11 2.59
C PRO A 21 -1.05 11.41 2.11
N VAL A 22 -2.04 12.24 1.80
CA VAL A 22 -3.30 11.86 1.15
C VAL A 22 -3.33 12.56 -0.22
N TYR A 23 -3.72 11.85 -1.27
CA TYR A 23 -3.84 12.38 -2.63
C TYR A 23 -5.24 12.13 -3.16
N ASP A 24 -5.97 13.20 -3.49
CA ASP A 24 -7.32 13.11 -4.08
C ASP A 24 -8.32 12.32 -3.23
N GLY A 25 -8.16 12.38 -1.89
CA GLY A 25 -8.97 11.64 -0.93
C GLY A 25 -8.44 10.23 -0.58
N ASP A 26 -7.47 9.72 -1.35
CA ASP A 26 -6.84 8.42 -1.09
C ASP A 26 -5.66 8.54 -0.12
N THR A 27 -5.54 7.59 0.80
CA THR A 27 -4.57 7.67 1.90
C THR A 27 -3.35 6.76 1.71
N SER A 28 -2.22 7.20 2.27
CA SER A 28 -1.08 6.33 2.55
C SER A 28 -1.33 5.51 3.82
N PHE A 29 -0.57 4.44 4.04
CA PHE A 29 -0.76 3.57 5.20
C PHE A 29 0.53 3.28 5.97
N ALA A 30 0.41 3.16 7.29
CA ALA A 30 1.39 2.46 8.12
C ALA A 30 0.91 1.01 8.31
N LEU A 31 1.82 0.07 8.08
CA LEU A 31 1.58 -1.36 8.24
C LEU A 31 2.45 -1.86 9.39
N GLY A 32 1.84 -2.56 10.35
CA GLY A 32 2.53 -3.21 11.46
C GLY A 32 2.20 -4.69 11.49
N PHE A 33 3.23 -5.52 11.67
CA PHE A 33 3.09 -6.97 11.79
C PHE A 33 3.70 -7.40 13.11
N LEU A 34 2.94 -8.09 13.95
CA LEU A 34 3.37 -8.54 15.28
C LEU A 34 3.28 -10.05 15.37
N ASN A 35 4.41 -10.70 15.61
CA ASN A 35 4.47 -12.14 15.82
C ASN A 35 4.46 -12.44 17.32
N ARG A 36 3.41 -13.10 17.80
CA ARG A 36 3.29 -13.51 19.22
C ARG A 36 3.76 -14.94 19.47
N ASN A 37 4.31 -15.62 18.46
CA ASN A 37 4.84 -16.96 18.60
C ASN A 37 6.31 -16.95 19.07
N ASN A 38 6.75 -18.09 19.58
CA ASN A 38 8.14 -18.33 20.02
C ASN A 38 9.09 -18.73 18.87
N LYS A 39 8.66 -18.60 17.62
CA LYS A 39 9.46 -18.88 16.42
C LYS A 39 9.25 -17.77 15.38
N ALA A 40 10.25 -17.55 14.55
CA ALA A 40 10.11 -16.66 13.40
C ALA A 40 9.09 -17.26 12.41
N ASN A 41 8.25 -16.39 11.84
CA ASN A 41 7.22 -16.80 10.89
C ASN A 41 7.36 -16.01 9.60
N GLU A 42 7.37 -16.74 8.48
CA GLU A 42 7.18 -16.17 7.16
C GLU A 42 5.68 -16.05 6.87
N VAL A 43 5.25 -14.86 6.46
CA VAL A 43 3.85 -14.56 6.17
C VAL A 43 3.73 -13.72 4.92
N GLU A 44 2.62 -13.91 4.22
CA GLU A 44 2.30 -13.22 2.98
C GLU A 44 0.94 -12.52 3.10
N PHE A 45 0.90 -11.23 2.79
CA PHE A 45 -0.34 -10.45 2.76
C PHE A 45 -0.54 -9.77 1.42
N LYS A 46 -1.65 -10.07 0.74
CA LYS A 46 -2.06 -9.29 -0.44
C LYS A 46 -2.47 -7.89 -0.03
N LEU A 47 -2.01 -6.87 -0.77
CA LEU A 47 -2.28 -5.47 -0.44
C LEU A 47 -3.79 -5.17 -0.39
N LYS A 48 -4.55 -5.64 -1.38
CA LYS A 48 -6.00 -5.47 -1.41
C LYS A 48 -6.72 -6.08 -0.20
N ASN A 49 -6.21 -7.19 0.32
CA ASN A 49 -6.80 -7.84 1.50
C ASN A 49 -6.56 -7.01 2.76
N MET A 50 -5.52 -6.17 2.79
CA MET A 50 -5.22 -5.22 3.86
C MET A 50 -5.93 -3.86 3.67
N GLY A 51 -6.74 -3.69 2.63
CA GLY A 51 -7.41 -2.43 2.30
C GLY A 51 -6.60 -1.46 1.44
N LEU A 52 -5.42 -1.86 0.97
CA LEU A 52 -4.58 -1.08 0.05
C LEU A 52 -5.04 -1.35 -1.39
N VAL A 53 -6.15 -0.71 -1.78
CA VAL A 53 -6.87 -0.99 -3.03
C VAL A 53 -6.64 0.02 -4.16
N ASN A 54 -5.84 1.07 -3.93
CA ASN A 54 -5.66 2.12 -4.93
C ASN A 54 -4.90 1.61 -6.17
N PRO A 55 -5.41 1.83 -7.40
CA PRO A 55 -4.78 1.33 -8.63
C PRO A 55 -3.43 2.00 -8.94
N ARG A 56 -3.16 3.21 -8.41
CA ARG A 56 -1.85 3.85 -8.55
C ARG A 56 -0.73 3.06 -7.87
N GLY A 57 -1.09 2.23 -6.88
CA GLY A 57 -0.14 1.46 -6.09
C GLY A 57 0.54 2.29 -5.00
N TYR A 58 1.48 1.63 -4.31
CA TYR A 58 2.17 2.18 -3.14
C TYR A 58 3.67 1.93 -3.23
N VAL A 59 4.45 2.91 -2.81
CA VAL A 59 5.87 2.73 -2.48
C VAL A 59 5.95 2.24 -1.04
N VAL A 60 6.29 0.96 -0.87
CA VAL A 60 6.40 0.27 0.41
C VAL A 60 7.84 0.25 0.87
N LYS A 61 8.09 0.82 2.05
CA LYS A 61 9.42 0.93 2.67
C LYS A 61 9.41 0.27 4.05
N ASP A 62 10.38 -0.59 4.30
CA ASP A 62 10.69 -1.09 5.65
C ASP A 62 11.25 0.07 6.50
N LEU A 63 10.69 0.29 7.68
CA LEU A 63 11.08 1.39 8.55
C LEU A 63 12.22 1.05 9.52
N TRP A 64 12.55 -0.23 9.67
CA TRP A 64 13.58 -0.69 10.61
C TRP A 64 14.81 -1.26 9.90
N ASN A 65 14.63 -1.81 8.70
CA ASN A 65 15.73 -2.32 7.89
C ASN A 65 16.06 -1.36 6.76
N ASN A 66 17.32 -1.33 6.35
CA ASN A 66 17.78 -0.53 5.20
C ASN A 66 17.50 -1.24 3.86
N SER A 67 16.37 -1.92 3.75
CA SER A 67 15.96 -2.59 2.52
C SER A 67 15.47 -1.56 1.49
N PRO A 68 15.73 -1.78 0.19
CA PRO A 68 15.19 -0.93 -0.85
C PRO A 68 13.65 -0.86 -0.79
N ALA A 69 13.10 0.31 -1.07
CA ALA A 69 11.65 0.46 -1.20
C ALA A 69 11.14 -0.30 -2.43
N MET A 70 9.92 -0.83 -2.35
CA MET A 70 9.27 -1.61 -3.40
C MET A 70 8.01 -0.90 -3.87
N GLN A 71 7.76 -0.91 -5.16
CA GLN A 71 6.48 -0.47 -5.72
C GLN A 71 5.53 -1.67 -5.81
N LEU A 72 4.43 -1.62 -5.07
CA LEU A 72 3.44 -2.70 -4.99
C LEU A 72 2.04 -2.21 -5.38
N TYR A 73 1.32 -3.08 -6.08
CA TYR A 73 -0.06 -2.84 -6.52
C TYR A 73 -1.05 -3.70 -5.72
N PRO A 74 -2.37 -3.43 -5.76
CA PRO A 74 -3.36 -4.14 -4.95
C PRO A 74 -3.31 -5.68 -5.04
N ASP A 75 -2.97 -6.23 -6.20
CA ASP A 75 -2.86 -7.68 -6.42
C ASP A 75 -1.51 -8.29 -6.01
N HIS A 76 -0.51 -7.45 -5.74
CA HIS A 76 0.78 -7.91 -5.22
C HIS A 76 0.67 -8.32 -3.76
N ALA A 77 1.60 -9.17 -3.33
CA ALA A 77 1.71 -9.62 -1.96
C ALA A 77 3.00 -9.13 -1.30
N LEU A 78 2.90 -8.70 -0.05
CA LEU A 78 4.03 -8.37 0.81
C LEU A 78 4.43 -9.63 1.58
N ARG A 79 5.62 -10.16 1.27
CA ARG A 79 6.22 -11.32 1.94
C ARG A 79 7.24 -10.84 2.96
N ILE A 80 7.10 -11.28 4.20
CA ILE A 80 7.95 -10.86 5.31
C ILE A 80 8.25 -12.02 6.25
N ILE A 81 9.43 -11.99 6.86
CA ILE A 81 9.78 -12.86 7.98
C ILE A 81 9.70 -12.00 9.25
N VAL A 82 8.79 -12.34 10.15
CA VAL A 82 8.63 -11.64 11.44
C VAL A 82 9.33 -12.47 12.54
N PRO A 83 10.35 -11.93 13.21
CA PRO A 83 11.08 -12.64 14.27
C PRO A 83 10.16 -13.15 15.40
N SER A 84 10.62 -14.15 16.15
CA SER A 84 9.94 -14.63 17.36
C SER A 84 9.67 -13.48 18.32
N THR A 85 8.45 -13.39 18.85
CA THR A 85 8.02 -12.32 19.78
C THR A 85 8.30 -10.89 19.27
N GLY A 86 8.55 -10.75 17.97
CA GLY A 86 9.02 -9.52 17.33
C GLY A 86 7.97 -8.88 16.44
N ALA A 87 8.39 -7.85 15.73
CA ALA A 87 7.53 -7.14 14.80
C ALA A 87 8.26 -6.81 13.49
N ALA A 88 7.50 -6.33 12.51
CA ALA A 88 8.00 -5.61 11.35
C ALA A 88 7.09 -4.40 11.09
N MET A 89 7.65 -3.30 10.59
CA MET A 89 6.90 -2.07 10.33
C MET A 89 7.25 -1.47 8.96
N PHE A 90 6.21 -1.13 8.21
CA PHE A 90 6.34 -0.56 6.87
C PHE A 90 5.53 0.72 6.73
N ARG A 91 6.04 1.62 5.90
CA ARG A 91 5.28 2.73 5.33
C ARG A 91 4.91 2.37 3.91
N ALA A 92 3.61 2.38 3.60
CA ALA A 92 3.07 2.27 2.24
C ALA A 92 2.61 3.66 1.79
N GLU A 93 3.50 4.38 1.11
CA GLU A 93 3.19 5.71 0.59
C GLU A 93 2.45 5.59 -0.73
N LEU A 94 1.29 6.24 -0.82
CA LEU A 94 0.50 6.26 -2.04
C LEU A 94 1.29 6.93 -3.17
N ILE A 95 1.30 6.31 -4.35
CA ILE A 95 1.95 6.90 -5.52
C ILE A 95 1.18 8.16 -5.94
N LYS A 96 1.92 9.27 -6.04
CA LYS A 96 1.40 10.58 -6.43
C LYS A 96 0.70 10.50 -7.79
N PRO A 97 -0.43 11.20 -7.97
CA PRO A 97 -1.09 11.31 -9.27
C PRO A 97 -0.14 11.97 -10.27
N ASN A 98 -0.09 11.44 -11.49
CA ASN A 98 0.68 12.06 -12.56
C ASN A 98 -0.18 13.17 -13.22
N ARG A 99 -0.21 14.35 -12.58
CA ARG A 99 -1.08 15.48 -12.97
C ARG A 99 -0.90 15.96 -14.41
N PHE A 100 0.24 15.68 -15.06
CA PHE A 100 0.47 16.03 -16.46
C PHE A 100 -0.29 15.12 -17.42
N VAL A 101 -0.38 13.82 -17.13
CA VAL A 101 -1.08 12.86 -17.99
C VAL A 101 -2.59 13.05 -17.91
N GLU A 102 -3.13 13.26 -16.71
CA GLU A 102 -4.57 13.48 -16.50
C GLU A 102 -5.08 14.73 -17.21
N LYS A 103 -4.31 15.84 -17.17
CA LYS A 103 -4.68 17.07 -17.90
C LYS A 103 -4.71 16.84 -19.40
N ASN A 104 -3.73 16.12 -19.95
CA ASN A 104 -3.68 15.87 -21.39
C ASN A 104 -4.83 14.96 -21.84
N GLN A 105 -5.12 13.89 -21.09
CA GLN A 105 -6.27 13.02 -21.38
C GLN A 105 -7.61 13.76 -21.27
N MET A 106 -7.78 14.61 -20.26
CA MET A 106 -8.97 15.44 -20.13
C MET A 106 -9.09 16.48 -21.24
N LEU A 107 -7.98 17.10 -21.65
CA LEU A 107 -7.98 18.00 -22.80
C LEU A 107 -8.39 17.23 -24.06
N ASP A 108 -7.76 16.08 -24.35
CA ASP A 108 -8.04 15.27 -25.53
C ASP A 108 -9.52 14.83 -25.61
N LEU A 109 -10.13 14.48 -24.47
CA LEU A 109 -11.55 14.16 -24.40
C LEU A 109 -12.46 15.36 -24.71
N LEU A 110 -12.04 16.58 -24.38
CA LEU A 110 -12.80 17.81 -24.63
C LEU A 110 -12.59 18.35 -26.05
N THR A 111 -11.43 18.13 -26.66
CA THR A 111 -11.11 18.61 -28.02
C THR A 111 -11.51 17.65 -29.13
N ASN A 112 -11.85 16.39 -28.85
CA ASN A 112 -12.29 15.39 -29.85
C ASN A 112 -13.69 15.64 -30.45
N ARG A 113 -14.24 16.86 -30.37
CA ARG A 113 -15.41 17.31 -31.14
C ARG A 113 -15.01 18.43 -32.11
N VAL A 114 -14.31 18.08 -33.17
CA VAL A 114 -14.35 18.87 -34.42
C VAL A 114 -14.62 17.89 -35.55
N PRO A 115 -15.79 17.92 -36.20
CA PRO A 115 -15.91 17.28 -37.50
C PRO A 115 -15.04 18.10 -38.45
N ALA A 116 -13.86 17.58 -38.79
CA ALA A 116 -13.11 18.03 -39.94
C ALA A 116 -13.89 17.58 -41.18
N GLY A 117 -14.79 18.44 -41.66
CA GLY A 117 -15.53 18.27 -42.89
C GLY A 117 -15.79 19.65 -43.50
N PHE A 118 -14.91 20.03 -44.43
CA PHE A 118 -15.21 21.00 -45.49
C PHE A 118 -16.17 20.38 -46.49
#